data_AF-A0A6V7EPW9-F1
#
_entry.id   AF-A0A6V7EPW9-F1
#
_cell.length_a   1.000
_cell.length_b   1.000
_cell.length_c   1.000
_cell.angle_alpha   90.00
_cell.angle_beta   90.00
_cell.angle_gamma   90.00
#
_symmetry.space_group_name_H-M   'P 1'
#
loop_
_entity.id
_entity.type
_entity.pdbx_description
1 polymer ?
#
loop_
_entity_poly.entity_id
_entity_poly.type
_entity_poly.pdbx_seq_one_letter_code
_entity_poly.pdbx_strand_id
1 'polypeptide(L)'
;MSRIPTDNIVQLPKRTKGDVTGPLTVVHNYGGCRHAHTEVDEKKAEVTCRDCGEKINPIWLLMQLATEDRMLRDRWASMKAELSLMGERVKTKCQHCGQMTRIRSNASSTEISRVADQIKREEK
;
A
#
# COMPACT_ATOMS: atom_id res chain seq x y z
N MET A 1 -11.01 3.97 -43.96
CA MET A 1 -9.85 3.47 -43.18
C MET A 1 -8.64 4.34 -43.49
N SER A 2 -8.51 5.49 -42.81
CA SER A 2 -7.39 6.42 -43.00
C SER A 2 -6.14 5.90 -42.28
N ARG A 3 -5.04 5.75 -43.03
CA ARG A 3 -3.72 5.34 -42.52
C ARG A 3 -3.11 6.52 -41.75
N ILE A 4 -2.63 6.28 -40.53
CA ILE A 4 -1.88 7.27 -39.74
C ILE A 4 -0.54 7.52 -40.47
N PRO A 5 -0.18 8.76 -40.81
CA PRO A 5 1.12 9.07 -41.41
C PRO A 5 2.26 8.79 -40.42
N THR A 6 3.20 7.93 -40.79
CA THR A 6 4.32 7.47 -39.94
C THR A 6 5.55 8.38 -39.96
N ASP A 7 5.51 9.49 -40.69
CA ASP A 7 6.71 10.26 -41.05
C ASP A 7 7.27 11.15 -39.93
N ASN A 8 6.73 11.09 -38.70
CA ASN A 8 7.20 11.93 -37.59
C ASN A 8 7.24 11.21 -36.23
N ILE A 9 7.65 9.93 -36.21
CA ILE A 9 7.84 9.17 -34.98
C ILE A 9 9.31 9.26 -34.56
N VAL A 10 9.61 10.12 -33.60
CA VAL A 10 10.92 10.16 -32.93
C VAL A 10 11.03 8.96 -31.99
N GLN A 11 11.86 7.99 -32.35
CA GLN A 11 12.15 6.87 -31.45
C GLN A 11 13.00 7.37 -30.28
N LEU A 12 12.42 7.36 -29.08
CA LEU A 12 13.20 7.65 -27.87
C LEU A 12 14.30 6.60 -27.71
N PRO A 13 15.52 7.00 -27.32
CA PRO A 13 16.60 6.07 -27.05
C PRO A 13 16.19 5.17 -25.89
N LYS A 14 15.80 3.92 -26.19
CA LYS A 14 15.63 2.89 -25.17
C LYS A 14 17.00 2.58 -24.61
N ARG A 15 17.24 2.96 -23.35
CA ARG A 15 18.36 2.41 -22.59
C ARG A 15 18.18 0.89 -22.53
N THR A 16 18.98 0.15 -23.28
CA THR A 16 19.09 -1.29 -23.09
C THR A 16 19.63 -1.48 -21.68
N LYS A 17 18.87 -2.18 -20.82
CA LYS A 17 19.43 -2.69 -19.57
C LYS A 17 20.60 -3.58 -20.00
N GLY A 18 21.83 -3.17 -19.66
CA GLY A 18 23.00 -3.99 -19.92
C GLY A 18 22.84 -5.37 -19.28
N ASP A 19 23.53 -6.36 -19.84
CA ASP A 19 23.56 -7.71 -19.29
C ASP A 19 23.98 -7.64 -17.81
N VAL A 20 23.11 -8.14 -16.93
CA VAL A 20 23.32 -8.08 -15.48
C VAL A 20 24.35 -9.15 -15.12
N THR A 21 25.64 -8.84 -15.31
CA THR A 21 26.78 -9.65 -14.86
C THR A 21 27.08 -9.40 -13.37
N GLY A 22 26.03 -9.45 -12.54
CA GLY A 22 26.14 -9.46 -11.08
C GLY A 22 26.06 -10.88 -10.53
N PRO A 23 26.57 -11.17 -9.32
CA PRO A 23 26.51 -12.50 -8.71
C PRO A 23 25.08 -12.95 -8.34
N LEU A 24 24.09 -12.06 -8.46
CA LEU A 24 22.70 -12.30 -8.12
C LEU A 24 21.79 -11.88 -9.28
N THR A 25 21.05 -12.84 -9.82
CA THR A 25 19.97 -12.61 -10.78
C THR A 25 18.63 -12.81 -10.07
N VAL A 26 17.88 -11.73 -9.86
CA VAL A 26 16.54 -11.82 -9.29
C VAL A 26 15.58 -12.26 -10.38
N VAL A 27 15.06 -13.47 -10.26
CA VAL A 27 14.04 -14.00 -11.18
C VAL A 27 12.67 -13.59 -10.67
N HIS A 28 12.05 -12.61 -11.30
CA HIS A 28 10.65 -12.25 -11.03
C HIS A 28 9.75 -13.12 -11.90
N ASN A 29 9.09 -14.12 -11.30
CA ASN A 29 8.09 -14.90 -12.01
C ASN A 29 6.76 -14.15 -12.02
N TYR A 30 6.44 -13.47 -13.13
CA TYR A 30 5.19 -12.71 -13.27
C TYR A 30 3.95 -13.61 -13.46
N GLY A 31 4.12 -14.93 -13.63
CA GLY A 31 3.07 -15.90 -13.94
C GLY A 31 2.74 -16.92 -12.82
N GLY A 32 3.26 -16.76 -11.61
CA GLY A 32 2.97 -17.68 -10.49
C GLY A 32 1.58 -17.50 -9.86
N CYS A 33 1.16 -18.45 -9.02
CA CYS A 33 -0.11 -18.42 -8.29
C CYS A 33 -0.25 -17.17 -7.39
N ARG A 34 -1.42 -16.52 -7.45
CA ARG A 34 -1.75 -15.24 -6.77
C ARG A 34 -2.93 -15.34 -5.80
N HIS A 35 -3.31 -16.56 -5.45
CA HIS A 35 -4.42 -16.78 -4.52
C HIS A 35 -4.02 -16.37 -3.11
N ALA A 36 -5.00 -15.90 -2.33
CA ALA A 36 -4.78 -15.45 -0.96
C ALA A 36 -4.75 -16.60 0.05
N HIS A 37 -5.35 -17.74 -0.29
CA HIS A 37 -5.49 -18.87 0.63
C HIS A 37 -4.28 -19.80 0.55
N THR A 38 -3.47 -19.79 1.60
CA THR A 38 -2.31 -20.67 1.74
C THR A 38 -2.50 -21.63 2.91
N GLU A 39 -1.94 -22.83 2.77
CA GLU A 39 -1.85 -23.86 3.79
C GLU A 39 -0.37 -24.01 4.18
N VAL A 40 -0.11 -24.13 5.47
CA VAL A 40 1.25 -24.16 6.03
C VAL A 40 1.42 -25.48 6.77
N ASP A 41 2.36 -26.31 6.31
CA ASP A 41 2.78 -27.50 7.05
C ASP A 41 3.95 -27.13 7.96
N GLU A 42 3.64 -26.89 9.24
CA GLU A 42 4.62 -26.50 10.26
C GLU A 42 5.72 -27.56 10.47
N LYS A 43 5.43 -28.83 10.22
CA LYS A 43 6.41 -29.92 10.41
C LYS A 43 7.43 -29.98 9.29
N LYS A 44 7.01 -29.67 8.07
CA LYS A 44 7.88 -29.71 6.88
C LYS A 44 8.42 -28.35 6.46
N ALA A 45 7.97 -27.27 7.10
CA ALA A 45 8.24 -25.90 6.69
C ALA A 45 7.90 -25.65 5.21
N GLU A 46 6.85 -26.32 4.72
CA GLU A 46 6.36 -26.18 3.35
C GLU A 46 5.07 -25.36 3.35
N VAL A 47 4.91 -24.54 2.31
CA VAL A 47 3.70 -23.76 2.09
C VAL A 47 3.11 -24.16 0.76
N THR A 48 1.80 -24.43 0.74
CA THR A 48 1.05 -24.75 -0.46
C THR A 48 -0.10 -23.77 -0.64
N CYS A 49 -0.46 -23.46 -1.87
CA CYS A 49 -1.70 -22.77 -2.13
C CYS A 49 -2.89 -23.73 -1.97
N ARG A 50 -3.94 -23.29 -1.28
CA ARG A 50 -5.15 -24.09 -1.09
C ARG A 50 -5.96 -24.24 -2.38
N ASP A 51 -5.96 -23.21 -3.23
CA ASP A 51 -6.81 -23.17 -4.43
C ASP A 51 -6.14 -23.83 -5.65
N CYS A 52 -4.84 -23.58 -5.85
CA CYS A 52 -4.08 -24.09 -7.00
C CYS A 52 -3.21 -25.30 -6.67
N GLY A 53 -2.98 -25.62 -5.38
CA GLY A 53 -2.10 -26.71 -4.94
C GLY A 53 -0.60 -26.45 -5.18
N GLU A 54 -0.22 -25.30 -5.75
CA GLU A 54 1.18 -24.97 -6.04
C GLU A 54 2.00 -24.84 -4.75
N LYS A 55 3.21 -25.40 -4.74
CA LYS A 55 4.18 -25.17 -3.66
C LYS A 55 4.72 -23.75 -3.75
N ILE A 56 4.52 -22.99 -2.68
CA ILE A 56 4.95 -21.61 -2.56
C ILE A 56 6.24 -21.57 -1.72
N ASN A 57 7.15 -20.67 -2.07
CA ASN A 57 8.32 -20.41 -1.24
C ASN A 57 7.89 -19.74 0.10
N PRO A 58 8.19 -20.33 1.26
CA PRO A 58 7.82 -19.76 2.57
C PRO A 58 8.41 -18.36 2.81
N ILE A 59 9.65 -18.11 2.37
CA ILE A 59 10.30 -16.80 2.53
C ILE A 59 9.60 -15.74 1.69
N TRP A 60 9.15 -16.10 0.49
CA TRP A 60 8.39 -15.20 -0.36
C TRP A 60 7.04 -14.84 0.28
N LEU A 61 6.33 -15.83 0.84
CA LEU A 61 5.08 -15.59 1.55
C LEU A 61 5.30 -14.69 2.78
N LEU A 62 6.35 -14.93 3.58
CA LEU A 62 6.68 -14.10 4.74
C LEU A 62 6.96 -12.65 4.35
N MET A 63 7.68 -12.43 3.25
CA MET A 63 7.94 -11.08 2.74
C MET A 63 6.64 -10.36 2.33
N GLN A 64 5.72 -11.10 1.72
CA GLN A 64 4.41 -10.60 1.34
C GLN A 64 3.58 -10.22 2.58
N LEU A 65 3.49 -11.12 3.57
CA LEU A 65 2.79 -10.88 4.82
C LEU A 65 3.38 -9.70 5.60
N ALA A 66 4.71 -9.58 5.69
CA ALA A 66 5.35 -8.45 6.34
C ALA A 66 5.04 -7.11 5.64
N THR A 67 4.91 -7.13 4.31
CA THR A 67 4.53 -5.95 3.53
C THR A 67 3.07 -5.57 3.81
N GLU A 68 2.17 -6.54 3.85
CA GLU A 68 0.75 -6.33 4.14
C GLU A 68 0.55 -5.84 5.58
N ASP A 69 1.24 -6.44 6.55
CA ASP A 69 1.21 -6.02 7.95
C ASP A 69 1.69 -4.57 8.11
N ARG A 70 2.79 -4.21 7.44
CA ARG A 70 3.25 -2.82 7.41
C ARG A 70 2.19 -1.87 6.84
N MET A 71 1.57 -2.22 5.71
CA MET A 71 0.50 -1.40 5.12
C MET A 71 -0.70 -1.27 6.05
N LEU A 72 -1.05 -2.34 6.78
CA LEU A 72 -2.15 -2.33 7.74
C LEU A 72 -1.85 -1.40 8.93
N ARG A 73 -0.64 -1.48 9.50
CA ARG A 73 -0.18 -0.58 10.57
C ARG A 73 -0.19 0.88 10.12
N ASP A 74 0.27 1.15 8.90
CA ASP A 74 0.24 2.50 8.33
C ASP A 74 -1.20 3.03 8.19
N ARG A 75 -2.13 2.22 7.70
CA ARG A 75 -3.56 2.57 7.59
C ARG A 75 -4.20 2.78 8.96
N TRP A 76 -3.88 1.93 9.93
CA TRP A 76 -4.38 2.04 11.29
C TRP A 76 -4.00 3.37 11.93
N ALA A 77 -2.72 3.75 11.84
CA ALA A 77 -2.23 5.03 12.36
C ALA A 77 -2.93 6.23 11.69
N SER A 78 -3.12 6.19 10.37
CA SER A 78 -3.87 7.24 9.66
C SER A 78 -5.33 7.33 10.10
N MET A 79 -6.01 6.19 10.27
CA MET A 79 -7.40 6.18 10.74
C MET A 79 -7.53 6.75 12.15
N LYS A 80 -6.58 6.42 13.04
CA LYS A 80 -6.54 6.96 14.41
C LYS A 80 -6.27 8.48 14.41
N ALA A 81 -5.41 8.96 13.53
CA ALA A 81 -5.16 10.39 13.32
C ALA A 81 -6.39 11.13 12.78
N GLU A 82 -7.15 10.52 11.87
CA GLU A 82 -8.40 11.08 11.38
C GLU A 82 -9.43 11.20 12.50
N LEU A 83 -9.59 10.15 13.31
CA LEU A 83 -10.52 10.15 14.44
C LEU A 83 -10.17 11.22 15.48
N SER A 84 -8.88 11.40 15.81
CA SER A 84 -8.47 12.44 16.78
C SER A 84 -8.78 13.84 16.25
N LEU A 85 -8.41 14.13 15.00
CA LEU A 85 -8.66 15.42 14.36
C LEU A 85 -10.15 15.72 14.16
N MET A 86 -10.97 14.69 13.91
CA MET A 86 -12.42 14.84 13.83
C MET A 86 -13.06 15.10 15.20
N GLY A 87 -12.53 14.51 16.27
CA GLY A 87 -13.07 14.63 17.63
C GLY A 87 -12.95 16.03 18.23
N GLU A 88 -11.91 16.78 17.87
CA GLU A 88 -11.62 18.08 18.48
C GLU A 88 -12.51 19.23 17.95
N ARG A 89 -13.04 19.14 16.72
CA ARG A 89 -13.75 20.26 16.05
C ARG A 89 -15.16 19.89 15.59
N VAL A 90 -16.00 19.39 16.50
CA VAL A 90 -17.33 18.88 16.13
C VAL A 90 -18.38 19.99 15.99
N LYS A 91 -18.33 21.05 16.82
CA LYS A 91 -19.36 22.11 16.82
C LYS A 91 -18.78 23.48 17.18
N THR A 92 -19.35 24.54 16.63
CA THR A 92 -19.10 25.93 17.05
C THR A 92 -20.40 26.69 17.28
N LYS A 93 -20.33 27.72 18.12
CA LYS A 93 -21.46 28.62 18.36
C LYS A 93 -21.55 29.65 17.23
N CYS A 94 -22.72 29.76 16.60
CA CYS A 94 -22.98 30.80 15.61
C CYS A 94 -23.00 32.18 16.28
N GLN A 95 -22.23 33.14 15.76
CA GLN A 95 -22.20 34.51 16.30
C GLN A 95 -23.52 35.27 16.08
N HIS A 96 -24.29 34.92 15.05
CA HIS A 96 -25.53 35.61 14.71
C HIS A 96 -26.76 35.10 15.46
N CYS A 97 -26.91 33.78 15.59
CA CYS A 97 -28.11 33.17 16.21
C CYS A 97 -27.83 32.46 17.54
N GLY A 98 -26.57 32.33 17.96
CA GLY A 98 -26.18 31.69 19.22
C GLY A 98 -26.35 30.17 19.28
N GLN A 99 -26.92 29.55 18.25
CA GLN A 99 -27.11 28.10 18.14
C GLN A 99 -25.78 27.38 17.86
N MET A 100 -25.70 26.12 18.27
CA MET A 100 -24.54 25.26 18.01
C MET A 100 -24.65 24.63 16.63
N THR A 101 -23.68 24.89 15.74
CA THR A 101 -23.63 24.34 14.39
C THR A 101 -22.55 23.27 14.30
N ARG A 102 -22.85 22.14 13.65
CA ARG A 102 -21.88 21.08 13.40
C ARG A 102 -20.92 21.50 12.29
N ILE A 103 -19.61 21.49 12.54
CA ILE A 103 -18.59 21.74 11.51
C ILE A 103 -18.15 20.39 10.94
N ARG A 104 -17.90 20.34 9.62
CA ARG A 104 -17.18 19.23 9.01
C ARG A 104 -15.69 19.40 9.26
N SER A 105 -15.01 18.38 9.75
CA SER A 105 -13.57 18.41 9.96
C SER A 105 -12.85 18.81 8.66
N ASN A 106 -12.11 19.91 8.69
CA ASN A 106 -11.32 20.42 7.57
C ASN A 106 -9.87 19.91 7.60
N ALA A 107 -9.63 18.78 8.28
CA ALA A 107 -8.30 18.21 8.42
C ALA A 107 -7.71 17.93 7.03
N SER A 108 -6.61 18.60 6.75
CA SER A 108 -5.87 18.42 5.50
C SER A 108 -5.09 17.10 5.54
N SER A 109 -4.83 16.51 4.37
CA SER A 109 -4.08 15.26 4.25
C SER A 109 -2.67 15.34 4.84
N THR A 110 -2.09 16.54 4.91
CA THR A 110 -0.79 16.81 5.53
C THR A 110 -0.86 16.80 7.06
N GLU A 111 -1.94 17.32 7.66
CA GLU A 111 -2.17 17.26 9.10
C GLU A 111 -2.38 15.82 9.56
N ILE A 112 -3.17 15.04 8.83
CA ILE A 112 -3.40 13.62 9.10
C ILE A 112 -2.07 12.85 9.09
N SER A 113 -1.24 13.07 8.06
CA SER A 113 0.08 12.43 7.95
C SER A 113 1.00 12.74 9.13
N ARG A 114 1.04 14.00 9.58
CA ARG A 114 1.88 14.42 10.73
C ARG A 114 1.44 13.75 12.03
N VAL A 115 0.14 13.73 12.30
CA VAL A 115 -0.42 13.09 13.50
C VAL A 115 -0.22 11.58 13.43
N ALA A 116 -0.41 10.96 12.26
CA ALA A 116 -0.15 9.54 12.06
C ALA A 116 1.33 9.18 12.31
N ASP A 117 2.28 10.01 11.86
CA ASP A 117 3.71 9.81 12.14
C ASP A 117 4.04 9.95 13.62
N GLN A 118 3.35 10.83 14.35
CA GLN A 118 3.50 10.96 15.80
C GLN A 118 2.97 9.71 16.51
N ILE A 119 1.77 9.23 16.17
CA ILE A 119 1.19 8.00 16.72
C ILE A 119 2.12 6.80 16.49
N LYS A 120 2.72 6.69 15.30
CA LYS A 120 3.68 5.62 14.99
C LYS A 120 4.96 5.67 15.82
N ARG A 121 5.38 6.84 16.29
CA ARG A 121 6.56 6.99 17.16
C ARG A 121 6.24 6.62 18.61
N GLU A 122 5.01 6.87 19.05
CA GLU A 122 4.55 6.59 20.41
C GLU A 122 4.21 5.10 20.63
N GLU A 123 3.75 4.41 19.58
CA GLU A 123 3.43 2.97 19.62
C GLU A 123 4.66 2.05 19.41
N LYS A 124 5.85 2.64 19.25
CA LYS A 124 7.12 1.94 18.96
C LYS A 124 7.91 1.62 20.22
#